data_AF-F4RKW6-F1
#
_entry.id   AF-F4RKW6-F1
#
_cell.length_a   1.000
_cell.length_b   1.000
_cell.length_c   1.000
_cell.angle_alpha   90.00
_cell.angle_beta   90.00
_cell.angle_gamma   90.00
#
_symmetry.space_group_name_H-M   'P 1'
#
loop_
_entity.id
_entity.type
_entity.pdbx_description
1 polymer ?
#
loop_
_entity_poly.entity_id
_entity_poly.type
_entity_poly.pdbx_seq_one_letter_code
_entity_poly.pdbx_strand_id
1 'polypeptide(L)' 'MFWLPIQPDIQRESCAHDNCPQRFNFVNRKHHCRSCGDIFCRSHASQTAPLFDGGPGGEPTGQGLVDCRVCDTC' A
#
# COMPACT_ATOMS: atom_id res chain seq x y z
N MET A 1 2.25 -14.36 13.15
CA MET A 1 3.36 -14.29 12.18
C MET A 1 2.71 -14.23 10.79
N PHE A 2 2.51 -13.12 10.09
CA PHE A 2 2.89 -11.71 10.23
C PHE A 2 1.70 -10.87 9.72
N TRP A 3 1.02 -10.13 10.59
CA TRP A 3 0.16 -9.01 10.18
C TRP A 3 0.90 -7.78 10.66
N LEU A 4 1.77 -7.21 9.82
CA LEU A 4 2.31 -5.89 10.11
C LEU A 4 1.14 -4.91 9.94
N PRO A 5 0.73 -4.18 11.00
CA PRO A 5 -0.36 -3.23 10.88
C PRO A 5 0.03 -2.19 9.83
N ILE A 6 -0.90 -1.92 8.90
CA ILE A 6 -0.79 -0.80 7.97
C ILE A 6 -0.33 0.43 8.74
N GLN A 7 0.75 1.08 8.28
CA GLN A 7 1.33 2.17 9.04
C GLN A 7 0.29 3.30 9.12
N PRO A 8 -0.04 3.82 10.32
CA PRO A 8 -1.07 4.86 10.42
C PRO A 8 -0.62 6.10 9.65
N ASP A 9 -1.55 6.71 8.90
CA ASP A 9 -1.32 7.88 8.03
C ASP A 9 -0.53 9.01 8.70
N ILE A 10 -0.59 9.14 10.03
CA ILE A 10 0.10 10.21 10.77
C ILE A 10 1.63 10.05 10.77
N GLN A 11 2.15 8.84 10.54
CA GLN A 11 3.58 8.56 10.73
C GLN A 11 4.44 8.90 9.51
N ARG A 12 3.84 9.09 8.33
CA ARG A 12 4.58 9.31 7.08
C ARG A 12 4.24 10.66 6.46
N GLU A 13 5.20 11.57 6.41
CA GLU A 13 5.08 12.88 5.74
C GLU A 13 5.64 12.89 4.31
N SER A 14 6.31 11.83 3.88
CA SER A 14 6.94 11.71 2.57
C SER A 14 6.83 10.29 2.01
N CYS A 15 6.99 10.16 0.69
CA CYS A 15 6.92 8.88 0.00
C CYS A 15 7.89 7.85 0.62
N ALA A 16 7.43 6.61 0.78
CA ALA A 16 8.26 5.52 1.30
C ALA A 16 9.29 4.97 0.28
N HIS A 17 9.19 5.33 -0.99
CA HIS A 17 10.14 4.90 -2.02
C HIS A 17 11.52 5.55 -1.82
N ASP A 18 12.58 4.75 -1.88
CA ASP A 18 13.96 5.23 -1.81
C ASP A 18 14.21 6.32 -2.86
N ASN A 19 14.92 7.36 -2.45
CA ASN A 19 15.27 8.50 -3.32
C ASN A 19 14.08 9.30 -3.87
N CYS A 20 12.86 9.14 -3.33
CA CYS A 20 11.73 10.00 -3.69
C CYS A 20 11.66 11.22 -2.75
N PRO A 21 11.91 12.46 -3.25
CA PRO A 21 11.84 13.66 -2.41
C PRO A 21 10.41 14.17 -2.17
N GLN A 22 9.37 13.46 -2.64
CA GLN A 22 8.00 13.94 -2.55
C GLN A 22 7.47 13.89 -1.11
N ARG A 23 7.11 15.07 -0.60
CA ARG A 23 6.38 15.23 0.65
C ARG A 23 4.89 15.30 0.39
N PHE A 24 4.11 14.69 1.29
CA PHE A 24 2.66 14.69 1.22
C PHE A 24 2.09 16.04 1.67
N ASN A 25 1.09 16.50 0.93
CA ASN A 25 0.38 17.74 1.19
C ASN A 25 -1.02 17.65 0.55
N PHE A 26 -1.74 18.76 0.45
CA PHE A 26 -3.08 18.78 -0.16
C PHE A 26 -3.10 18.44 -1.66
N VAL A 27 -1.96 18.52 -2.34
CA VAL A 27 -1.81 18.16 -3.76
C VAL A 27 -1.24 16.74 -3.88
N ASN A 28 -0.14 16.45 -3.19
CA ASN A 28 0.48 15.13 -3.11
C ASN A 28 -0.20 14.30 -2.03
N ARG A 29 -1.29 13.62 -2.40
CA ARG A 29 -2.05 12.76 -1.49
C ARG A 29 -1.29 11.45 -1.19
N LYS A 30 -1.66 10.84 -0.07
CA LYS A 30 -1.08 9.59 0.45
C LYS A 30 -1.74 8.38 -0.21
N HIS A 31 -0.93 7.40 -0.63
CA HIS A 31 -1.42 6.16 -1.24
C HIS A 31 -0.81 4.94 -0.54
N HIS A 32 -1.65 4.12 0.08
CA HIS A 32 -1.19 2.90 0.75
C HIS A 32 -0.90 1.78 -0.26
N CYS A 33 0.17 1.03 -0.07
CA CYS A 33 0.36 -0.26 -0.74
C CYS A 33 -0.47 -1.33 0.00
N ARG A 34 -1.28 -2.10 -0.72
CA ARG A 34 -2.12 -3.16 -0.12
C ARG A 34 -1.34 -4.44 0.21
N SER A 35 -0.11 -4.54 -0.30
CA SER A 35 0.80 -5.65 -0.03
C SER A 35 1.64 -5.40 1.24
N CYS A 36 2.38 -4.29 1.29
CA CYS A 36 3.28 -3.99 2.43
C CYS A 36 2.70 -3.03 3.48
N GLY A 37 1.63 -2.29 3.17
CA GLY A 37 0.99 -1.35 4.10
C GLY A 37 1.65 0.02 4.22
N ASP A 38 2.75 0.28 3.52
CA ASP A 38 3.45 1.57 3.50
C ASP A 38 2.77 2.64 2.64
N ILE A 39 3.19 3.90 2.80
CA ILE A 39 2.58 5.07 2.16
C ILE A 39 3.49 5.67 1.08
N PHE A 40 2.98 5.76 -0.14
CA PHE A 40 3.67 6.23 -1.33
C PHE A 40 2.94 7.38 -2.00
N CYS A 41 3.64 8.10 -2.88
CA CYS A 41 3.00 9.07 -3.76
C CYS A 41 2.31 8.37 -4.95
N ARG A 42 1.54 9.14 -5.72
CA ARG A 42 0.79 8.60 -6.88
C ARG A 42 1.70 7.86 -7.87
N SER A 43 2.91 8.37 -8.11
CA SER A 43 3.85 7.78 -9.07
C SER A 43 4.39 6.43 -8.61
N HIS A 44 4.68 6.28 -7.31
CA HIS A 44 5.25 5.04 -6.77
C HIS A 44 4.19 4.07 -6.22
N ALA A 45 2.91 4.37 -6.44
CA ALA A 45 1.78 3.50 -6.13
C ALA A 45 0.71 3.58 -7.23
N SER A 46 1.15 3.68 -8.50
CA SER A 46 0.25 3.61 -9.66
C SER A 46 0.02 2.18 -10.14
N GLN A 47 0.80 1.22 -9.66
CA GLN A 47 0.74 -0.17 -10.10
C GLN A 47 -0.37 -0.93 -9.37
N THR A 48 -0.87 -1.98 -10.01
CA THR A 48 -1.81 -2.93 -9.43
C THR A 48 -1.28 -4.34 -9.58
N ALA A 49 -1.37 -5.13 -8.52
CA ALA A 49 -1.01 -6.54 -8.52
C ALA A 49 -2.16 -7.39 -8.00
N PRO A 50 -2.31 -8.62 -8.49
CA PRO A 50 -3.33 -9.55 -8.03
C PRO A 50 -2.99 -10.01 -6.60
N LEU A 51 -3.74 -9.52 -5.62
CA LEU A 51 -3.62 -9.90 -4.21
C LEU A 51 -4.78 -10.80 -3.81
N PHE A 52 -4.55 -11.68 -2.83
CA PHE A 52 -5.63 -12.44 -2.24
C PHE A 52 -6.46 -11.54 -1.33
N ASP A 53 -7.76 -11.47 -1.60
CA ASP A 53 -8.79 -10.92 -0.72
C ASP A 53 -8.89 -11.81 0.53
N GLY A 54 -7.99 -11.60 1.48
CA GLY A 54 -8.11 -12.16 2.82
C GLY A 54 -8.94 -11.20 3.67
N GLY A 55 -10.21 -11.52 3.89
CA GLY A 55 -10.99 -10.84 4.94
C GLY A 55 -10.25 -10.87 6.30
N PRO A 56 -10.68 -10.06 7.28
CA PRO A 56 -10.08 -10.08 8.62
C PRO A 56 -10.13 -11.50 9.18
N GLY A 57 -8.99 -12.20 9.19
CA GLY A 57 -8.89 -13.60 9.60
C GLY A 57 -8.08 -14.51 8.67
N GLY A 58 -7.78 -14.11 7.43
CA GLY A 58 -6.95 -14.92 6.51
C GLY A 58 -7.57 -16.27 6.11
N GLU A 59 -8.87 -16.44 6.36
CA GLU A 59 -9.64 -17.61 5.94
C GLU A 59 -9.81 -17.55 4.41
N PRO A 60 -9.43 -18.60 3.66
CA PRO A 60 -9.61 -18.65 2.22
C PRO A 60 -11.11 -18.83 1.90
N THR A 61 -11.87 -17.74 1.87
CA THR A 61 -13.28 -17.74 1.45
C THR A 61 -13.43 -17.88 -0.07
N GLY A 62 -12.63 -18.72 -0.74
CA GLY A 62 -12.82 -19.05 -2.16
C GLY A 62 -12.91 -17.85 -3.12
N GLN A 63 -12.40 -16.69 -2.73
CA GLN A 63 -12.48 -15.43 -3.48
C GLN A 63 -11.15 -15.17 -4.15
N GLY A 64 -11.22 -14.99 -5.47
CA GLY A 64 -10.08 -14.96 -6.36
C GLY A 64 -9.12 -13.80 -6.13
N LEU A 65 -8.06 -13.81 -6.93
CA LEU A 65 -7.10 -12.71 -7.03
C LEU A 65 -7.83 -11.42 -7.42
N VAL A 66 -7.66 -10.36 -6.61
CA VAL A 66 -8.17 -9.02 -6.88
C VAL A 66 -7.02 -8.07 -7.19
N ASP A 67 -7.13 -7.33 -8.29
CA ASP A 67 -6.16 -6.31 -8.64
C ASP A 67 -6.18 -5.15 -7.63
N CYS A 68 -5.16 -5.13 -6.78
CA CYS A 68 -5.01 -4.16 -5.71
C CYS A 68 -3.84 -3.23 -6.00
N ARG A 69 -3.99 -1.95 -5.60
CA ARG A 69 -2.89 -0.99 -5.69
C ARG A 69 -1.71 -1.40 -4.82
N VAL A 70 -0.54 -1.46 -5.45
CA VAL A 70 0.74 -1.77 -4.82
C VAL A 70 1.78 -0.69 -5.14
N CYS A 71 2.88 -0.67 -4.40
CA CYS A 71 4.03 0.16 -4.73
C CYS A 71 4.91 -0.51 -5.78
N ASP A 72 5.86 0.22 -6.35
CA ASP A 72 6.72 -0.31 -7.43
C ASP A 72 7.61 -1.50 -7.03
N THR A 73 7.77 -1.74 -5.73
CA THR A 73 8.58 -2.83 -5.18
C THR A 73 7.75 -4.05 -4.75
N CYS A 74 6.42 -3.97 -4.82
CA CYS A 74 5.50 -5.02 -4.39
C CYS A 74 4.69 -5.55 -5.57
#